data_AF-A0A946U9G4-F1
#
_entry.id   AF-A0A946U9G4-F1
#
_cell.length_a   1.000
_cell.length_b   1.000
_cell.length_c   1.000
_cell.angle_alpha   90.00
_cell.angle_beta   90.00
_cell.angle_gamma   90.00
#
_symmetry.space_group_name_H-M   'P 1'
#
loop_
_entity.id
_entity.type
_entity.pdbx_description
1 polymer ?
#
loop_
_entity_poly.entity_id
_entity_poly.type
_entity_poly.pdbx_seq_one_letter_code
_entity_poly.pdbx_strand_id
1 'polypeptide(L)'
;MKKIGYLFCFVLFSLSLQASDLPMEARIEQAMHGDHRSDSNIARNRYRHPVGTLSFLGIQDGMTVMEIWPGAGWYTEILAPVLRGK
;
A
#
# COMPACT_ATOMS: atom_id res chain seq x y z
N MET A 1 -26.72 2.01 -54.53
CA MET A 1 -26.84 0.94 -53.51
C MET A 1 -25.72 1.11 -52.49
N LYS A 2 -26.09 0.95 -51.23
CA LYS A 2 -25.39 1.36 -50.00
C LYS A 2 -24.09 0.59 -49.80
N LYS A 3 -23.04 1.26 -49.33
CA LYS A 3 -22.07 0.78 -48.33
C LYS A 3 -21.23 1.97 -47.87
N ILE A 4 -21.78 2.68 -46.88
CA ILE A 4 -21.07 3.57 -45.98
C ILE A 4 -19.93 2.75 -45.36
N GLY A 5 -18.69 3.08 -45.71
CA GLY A 5 -17.51 2.56 -45.05
C GLY A 5 -17.36 3.30 -43.73
N TYR A 6 -17.72 2.63 -42.65
CA TYR A 6 -17.50 3.13 -41.30
C TYR A 6 -15.99 3.36 -41.12
N LEU A 7 -15.59 4.63 -41.07
CA LEU A 7 -14.36 5.09 -40.47
C LEU A 7 -14.45 4.76 -38.98
N PHE A 8 -14.18 3.50 -38.64
CA PHE A 8 -14.09 3.04 -37.26
C PHE A 8 -12.76 3.56 -36.71
N CYS A 9 -12.78 4.81 -36.26
CA CYS A 9 -11.73 5.39 -35.46
C CYS A 9 -11.72 4.64 -34.11
N PHE A 10 -11.02 3.50 -34.07
CA PHE A 10 -10.68 2.81 -32.83
C PHE A 10 -9.61 3.67 -32.16
N VAL A 11 -10.03 4.74 -31.49
CA VAL A 11 -9.20 5.42 -30.51
C VAL A 11 -8.99 4.42 -29.38
N LEU A 12 -7.96 3.59 -29.52
CA LEU A 12 -7.33 2.91 -28.40
C LEU A 12 -6.75 4.00 -27.52
N PHE A 13 -7.60 4.57 -26.67
CA PHE A 13 -7.18 5.36 -25.54
C PHE A 13 -6.46 4.38 -24.61
N SER A 14 -5.17 4.20 -24.85
CA SER A 14 -4.27 3.51 -23.93
C SER A 14 -4.37 4.23 -22.60
N LEU A 15 -5.19 3.70 -21.70
CA LEU A 15 -5.24 4.10 -20.31
C LEU A 15 -3.91 3.63 -19.72
N SER A 16 -2.89 4.47 -19.81
CA SER A 16 -1.70 4.33 -18.99
C SER A 16 -2.21 4.30 -17.55
N LEU A 17 -2.24 3.12 -16.93
CA LEU A 17 -2.32 3.04 -15.48
C LEU A 17 -1.04 3.72 -14.99
N GLN A 18 -1.12 5.01 -14.68
CA GLN A 18 -0.21 5.60 -13.73
C GLN A 18 -0.36 4.75 -12.48
N ALA A 19 0.69 4.03 -12.11
CA ALA A 19 0.81 3.46 -10.78
C ALA A 19 0.90 4.65 -9.81
N SER A 20 -0.25 5.22 -9.47
CA SER A 20 -0.38 6.16 -8.37
C SER A 20 0.13 5.45 -7.13
N ASP A 21 1.01 6.10 -6.37
CA ASP A 21 1.34 5.61 -5.04
C ASP A 21 0.06 5.36 -4.29
N LEU A 22 -0.08 4.14 -3.78
CA LEU A 22 -1.21 3.81 -2.93
C LEU A 22 -1.21 4.77 -1.73
N PRO A 23 -2.39 5.23 -1.28
CA PRO A 23 -2.49 6.00 -0.04
C PRO A 23 -1.77 5.28 1.11
N MET A 24 -1.24 6.03 2.07
CA MET A 24 -0.47 5.49 3.19
C MET A 24 -1.22 4.35 3.91
N GLU A 25 -2.51 4.53 4.16
CA GLU A 25 -3.40 3.53 4.75
C GLU A 25 -3.44 2.23 3.95
N ALA A 26 -3.57 2.32 2.63
CA ALA A 26 -3.63 1.16 1.75
C ALA A 26 -2.28 0.43 1.70
N ARG A 27 -1.17 1.14 1.82
CA ARG A 27 0.17 0.55 1.91
C ARG A 27 0.36 -0.16 3.25
N ILE A 28 -0.13 0.41 4.34
CA ILE A 28 -0.13 -0.21 5.67
C ILE A 28 -1.01 -1.47 5.67
N GLU A 29 -2.20 -1.42 5.07
CA GLU A 29 -3.13 -2.54 4.91
C GLU A 29 -2.48 -3.70 4.14
N GLN A 30 -1.74 -3.41 3.07
CA GLN A 30 -0.98 -4.43 2.35
C GLN A 30 0.18 -4.98 3.21
N ALA A 31 0.97 -4.09 3.82
CA ALA A 31 2.15 -4.50 4.58
C ALA A 31 1.82 -5.31 5.84
N MET A 32 0.68 -5.08 6.50
CA MET A 32 0.26 -5.85 7.67
C MET A 32 -0.07 -7.32 7.37
N HIS A 33 -0.26 -7.66 6.09
CA HIS A 33 -0.49 -9.00 5.57
C HIS A 33 0.62 -9.47 4.61
N GLY A 34 1.77 -8.78 4.57
CA GLY A 34 2.86 -9.12 3.64
C GLY A 34 3.50 -10.49 3.92
N ASP A 35 3.91 -11.18 2.86
CA ASP A 35 4.47 -12.54 2.89
C ASP A 35 5.74 -12.70 3.77
N HIS A 36 6.43 -11.60 4.07
CA HIS A 36 7.60 -11.59 4.95
C HIS A 36 7.23 -11.66 6.44
N ARG A 37 5.95 -11.50 6.79
CA ARG A 37 5.48 -11.56 8.19
C ARG A 37 5.13 -12.99 8.57
N SER A 38 5.43 -13.36 9.81
CA SER A 38 4.98 -14.63 10.37
C SER A 38 3.48 -14.62 10.65
N ASP A 39 2.85 -15.81 10.56
CA ASP A 39 1.43 -16.00 10.91
C ASP A 39 1.11 -15.53 12.34
N SER A 40 2.05 -15.71 13.28
CA SER A 40 1.88 -15.28 14.67
C SER A 40 1.85 -13.75 14.80
N ASN A 41 2.63 -13.02 13.99
CA ASN A 41 2.56 -11.57 13.95
C ASN A 41 1.29 -11.10 13.24
N ILE A 42 0.88 -11.72 12.14
CA ILE A 42 -0.38 -11.39 11.43
C ILE A 42 -1.59 -11.61 12.35
N ALA A 43 -1.64 -12.72 13.10
CA ALA A 43 -2.74 -13.03 14.02
C ALA A 43 -2.95 -11.95 15.10
N ARG A 44 -1.92 -11.14 15.40
CA ARG A 44 -1.99 -10.05 16.38
C ARG A 44 -2.55 -8.75 15.80
N ASN A 45 -2.72 -8.64 14.48
CA ASN A 45 -3.28 -7.47 13.80
C ASN A 45 -4.63 -7.05 14.42
N ARG A 46 -5.50 -8.02 14.76
CA ARG A 46 -6.81 -7.77 15.36
C ARG A 46 -6.78 -7.04 16.71
N TYR A 47 -5.66 -7.10 17.43
CA TYR A 47 -5.50 -6.47 18.74
C TYR A 47 -4.71 -5.16 18.65
N ARG A 48 -3.88 -5.02 17.62
CA ARG A 48 -2.99 -3.87 17.42
C ARG A 48 -3.55 -2.83 16.46
N HIS A 49 -4.56 -3.18 15.67
CA HIS A 49 -5.24 -2.29 14.73
C HIS A 49 -4.24 -1.43 13.92
N PRO A 50 -3.32 -2.04 13.15
CA PRO A 50 -2.17 -1.33 12.61
C PRO A 50 -2.54 -0.16 11.71
N VAL A 51 -3.53 -0.29 10.83
CA VAL A 51 -4.02 0.82 9.99
C VAL A 51 -4.49 1.97 10.88
N GLY A 52 -5.46 1.72 11.77
CA GLY A 52 -5.98 2.76 12.66
C GLY A 52 -4.91 3.39 13.56
N THR A 53 -4.00 2.60 14.11
CA THR A 53 -2.93 3.09 14.99
C THR A 53 -1.92 3.95 14.22
N LEU A 54 -1.43 3.47 13.08
CA LEU A 54 -0.41 4.19 12.30
C LEU A 54 -1.01 5.43 11.61
N SER A 55 -2.28 5.40 11.20
CA SER A 55 -3.00 6.59 10.74
C SER A 55 -3.19 7.60 11.86
N PHE A 56 -3.54 7.16 13.08
CA PHE A 56 -3.64 8.07 14.24
C PHE A 56 -2.31 8.74 14.57
N LEU A 57 -1.19 8.01 14.45
CA LEU A 57 0.15 8.55 14.62
C LEU A 57 0.57 9.49 13.48
N GLY A 58 -0.20 9.57 12.40
CA GLY A 58 0.01 10.50 11.29
C GLY A 58 1.26 10.18 10.47
N ILE A 59 1.60 8.90 10.33
CA ILE A 59 2.72 8.46 9.49
C ILE A 59 2.51 8.95 8.06
N GLN A 60 3.54 9.57 7.48
CA GLN A 60 3.52 10.15 6.14
C GLN A 60 4.78 9.78 5.37
N ASP A 61 4.72 9.93 4.05
CA ASP A 61 5.87 9.73 3.18
C ASP A 61 7.02 10.68 3.55
N GLY A 62 8.25 10.19 3.40
CA GLY A 62 9.47 10.94 3.70
C GLY A 62 9.84 11.05 5.19
N MET A 63 8.99 10.58 6.10
CA MET A 63 9.34 10.53 7.53
C MET A 63 10.45 9.52 7.82
N THR A 64 11.39 9.90 8.69
CA THR A 64 12.31 8.96 9.33
C THR A 64 11.73 8.57 10.68
N VAL A 65 11.40 7.29 10.86
CA VAL A 65 10.77 6.78 12.08
C VAL A 65 11.76 5.92 12.87
N MET A 66 11.85 6.18 14.17
CA MET A 66 12.64 5.40 15.11
C MET A 66 11.72 4.72 16.13
N GLU A 67 11.82 3.40 16.23
CA GLU A 67 11.12 2.62 17.25
C GLU A 67 11.98 2.56 18.52
N ILE A 68 11.53 3.19 19.61
CA ILE A 68 12.26 3.16 20.91
C ILE A 68 12.24 1.76 21.51
N TRP A 69 11.14 1.03 21.34
CA TRP A 69 10.96 -0.31 21.92
C TRP A 69 10.32 -1.26 20.90
N PRO A 70 11.10 -1.78 19.92
CA PRO A 70 10.54 -2.58 18.82
C PRO A 70 10.07 -3.96 19.30
N GLY A 71 10.54 -4.43 20.48
CA GLY A 71 10.29 -5.78 20.95
C GLY A 71 10.79 -6.80 19.91
N ALA A 72 9.92 -7.70 19.48
CA ALA A 72 10.21 -8.66 18.41
C ALA A 72 9.96 -8.10 16.98
N GLY A 73 9.91 -6.78 16.80
CA GLY A 73 9.84 -6.13 15.48
C GLY A 73 8.44 -6.06 14.83
N TRP A 74 7.38 -6.18 15.62
CA TRP A 74 6.01 -6.30 15.07
C TRP A 74 5.59 -5.12 14.19
N TYR A 75 5.90 -3.88 14.61
CA TYR A 75 5.65 -2.67 13.83
C TYR A 75 6.75 -2.45 12.78
N THR A 76 8.00 -2.76 13.10
CA THR A 76 9.13 -2.75 12.15
C THR A 76 8.80 -3.47 10.85
N GLU A 77 8.23 -4.67 10.92
CA GLU A 77 7.85 -5.47 9.76
C GLU A 77 6.77 -4.79 8.88
N ILE A 78 5.94 -3.91 9.43
CA ILE A 78 4.97 -3.10 8.66
C ILE A 78 5.63 -1.83 8.15
N LEU A 79 6.31 -1.10 9.04
CA LEU A 79 6.87 0.22 8.74
C LEU A 79 8.03 0.16 7.76
N ALA A 80 8.87 -0.88 7.80
CA ALA A 80 10.04 -0.99 6.94
C ALA A 80 9.69 -0.98 5.43
N PRO A 81 8.74 -1.80 4.91
CA PRO A 81 8.31 -1.68 3.51
C PRO A 81 7.47 -0.44 3.23
N VAL A 82 6.75 0.10 4.23
CA VAL A 82 5.91 1.31 4.08
C VAL A 82 6.73 2.60 4.04
N LEU A 83 7.89 2.65 4.69
CA LEU A 83 8.72 3.87 4.75
C LEU A 83 10.03 3.73 3.98
N ARG A 84 10.25 2.60 3.31
CA ARG A 84 11.35 2.48 2.35
C ARG A 84 11.12 3.54 1.27
N GLY A 85 11.95 4.57 1.27
CA GLY A 85 11.92 5.63 0.28
C GLY A 85 11.89 5.04 -1.12
N LYS A 86 11.13 5.68 -2.01
CA LYS A 86 11.28 5.42 -3.44
C LYS A 86 12.72 5.64 -3.88
#